data_AF-A0A3D1P6Q5-F1
#
_entry.id   AF-A0A3D1P6Q5-F1
#
_cell.length_a   1.000
_cell.length_b   1.000
_cell.length_c   1.000
_cell.angle_alpha   90.00
_cell.angle_beta   90.00
_cell.angle_gamma   90.00
#
_symmetry.space_group_name_H-M   'P 1'
#
loop_
_entity.id
_entity.type
_entity.pdbx_description
1 polymer ?
#
loop_
_entity_poly.entity_id
_entity_poly.type
_entity_poly.pdbx_seq_one_letter_code
_entity_poly.pdbx_strand_id
1 'polypeptide(L)'
;MPPKPEITDEMRETAEAEIREKQKPVDYDTKEYPIEILIQKYMDGRDDDTNELFIPDYQREIAWDEERQSKFIESVLLGLPIPYIFVADVRDEENDEARLEIIDGTQRIRTLASFLNNELTLSKLDKLQRLKGFTFADFPLARQRRFKRTTLRMIQLTENADEEVRRDLFERINTGSVELNEMEKRRGILRGPFLDLIEELSKNQKFRNLCSFSEAAIRSRDPQEFVLRFFAFLNNYEKFIREVNL
;
A
#
# COMPACT_ATOMS: atom_id res chain seq x y z
N MET A 1 -0.16 26.45 -32.41
CA MET A 1 -0.03 25.01 -32.09
C MET A 1 1.06 24.45 -32.97
N PRO A 2 2.08 23.78 -32.41
CA PRO A 2 3.03 23.04 -33.25
C PRO A 2 2.28 21.96 -34.04
N PRO A 3 2.66 21.70 -35.31
CA PRO A 3 2.03 20.65 -36.11
C PRO A 3 2.24 19.30 -35.42
N LYS A 4 1.18 18.50 -35.36
CA LYS A 4 1.25 17.14 -34.81
C LYS A 4 2.21 16.34 -35.71
N PRO A 5 3.22 15.65 -35.16
CA PRO A 5 4.15 14.87 -35.96
C PRO A 5 3.39 13.84 -36.81
N GLU A 6 3.77 13.71 -38.07
CA GLU A 6 3.19 12.74 -38.99
C GLU A 6 3.63 11.34 -38.56
N ILE A 7 2.66 10.50 -38.16
CA ILE A 7 2.92 9.11 -37.78
C ILE A 7 2.89 8.26 -39.06
N THR A 8 4.06 7.79 -39.49
CA THR A 8 4.21 6.90 -40.65
C THR A 8 3.74 5.48 -40.35
N ASP A 9 3.52 4.66 -41.38
CA ASP A 9 3.14 3.26 -41.20
C ASP A 9 4.27 2.44 -40.57
N GLU A 10 5.54 2.74 -40.89
CA GLU A 10 6.71 2.14 -40.24
C GLU A 10 6.71 2.41 -38.72
N MET A 11 6.41 3.65 -38.30
CA MET A 11 6.31 3.99 -36.87
C MET A 11 5.19 3.21 -36.17
N ARG A 12 4.09 2.91 -36.86
CA ARG A 12 2.98 2.11 -36.30
C ARG A 12 3.38 0.65 -36.13
N GLU A 13 4.08 0.09 -37.11
CA GLU A 13 4.57 -1.30 -37.05
C GLU A 13 5.61 -1.49 -35.95
N THR A 14 6.57 -0.56 -35.82
CA THR A 14 7.56 -0.62 -34.74
C THR A 14 6.91 -0.45 -33.36
N ALA A 15 5.92 0.44 -33.24
CA ALA A 15 5.19 0.62 -31.98
C ALA A 15 4.36 -0.63 -31.61
N GLU A 16 3.68 -1.25 -32.57
CA GLU A 16 2.94 -2.49 -32.35
C GLU A 16 3.85 -3.66 -31.97
N ALA A 17 5.04 -3.76 -32.59
CA ALA A 17 6.04 -4.75 -32.22
C ALA A 17 6.54 -4.53 -30.78
N GLU A 18 6.83 -3.28 -30.39
CA GLU A 18 7.22 -2.93 -29.02
C GLU A 18 6.13 -3.27 -28.00
N ILE A 19 4.86 -2.98 -28.31
CA ILE A 19 3.72 -3.34 -27.44
C ILE A 19 3.67 -4.85 -27.23
N ARG A 20 3.77 -5.64 -28.30
CA ARG A 20 3.72 -7.11 -28.21
C ARG A 20 4.90 -7.69 -27.42
N GLU A 21 6.08 -7.11 -27.57
CA GLU A 21 7.27 -7.51 -26.82
C GLU A 21 7.12 -7.20 -25.32
N LYS A 22 6.58 -6.01 -24.99
CA LYS A 22 6.47 -5.54 -23.59
C LYS A 22 5.19 -5.98 -22.88
N GLN A 23 4.18 -6.48 -23.60
CA GLN A 23 2.94 -6.98 -23.02
C GLN A 23 3.18 -8.31 -22.31
N LYS A 24 3.54 -8.25 -21.02
CA LYS A 24 3.65 -9.42 -20.15
C LYS A 24 2.28 -9.78 -19.57
N PRO A 25 1.86 -11.08 -19.59
CA PRO A 25 0.70 -11.50 -18.83
C PRO A 25 1.00 -11.33 -17.34
N VAL A 26 0.09 -10.69 -16.62
CA VAL A 26 0.16 -10.59 -15.16
C VAL A 26 -0.59 -11.78 -14.60
N ASP A 27 0.07 -12.59 -13.77
CA ASP A 27 -0.60 -13.65 -13.04
C ASP A 27 -1.29 -13.06 -11.80
N TYR A 28 -2.62 -13.06 -11.81
CA TYR A 28 -3.43 -12.52 -10.73
C TYR A 28 -4.78 -13.24 -10.62
N ASP A 29 -5.28 -13.30 -9.39
CA ASP A 29 -6.62 -13.78 -9.06
C ASP A 29 -7.52 -12.63 -8.63
N THR A 30 -8.80 -12.72 -8.99
CA THR A 30 -9.85 -11.88 -8.38
C THR A 30 -10.56 -12.66 -7.29
N LYS A 31 -10.45 -12.19 -6.05
CA LYS A 31 -11.12 -12.76 -4.88
C LYS A 31 -12.20 -11.82 -4.38
N GLU A 32 -13.23 -12.39 -3.75
CA GLU A 32 -14.31 -11.61 -3.14
C GLU A 32 -14.56 -12.14 -1.73
N TYR A 33 -14.40 -11.27 -0.73
CA TYR A 33 -14.54 -11.62 0.69
C TYR A 33 -15.63 -10.79 1.35
N PRO A 34 -16.48 -11.39 2.22
CA PRO A 34 -17.27 -10.62 3.16
C PRO A 34 -16.36 -9.75 4.03
N ILE A 35 -16.80 -8.54 4.37
CA ILE A 35 -16.05 -7.62 5.24
C ILE A 35 -15.64 -8.33 6.54
N GLU A 36 -16.50 -9.14 7.12
CA GLU A 36 -16.18 -9.89 8.35
C GLU A 36 -14.95 -10.79 8.20
N ILE A 37 -14.86 -11.57 7.13
CA ILE A 37 -13.74 -12.47 6.87
C ILE A 37 -12.47 -11.68 6.53
N LEU A 38 -12.62 -10.63 5.73
CA LEU A 38 -11.50 -9.78 5.33
C LEU A 38 -10.85 -9.10 6.55
N ILE A 39 -11.66 -8.59 7.47
CA ILE A 39 -11.16 -7.96 8.70
C ILE A 39 -10.65 -9.00 9.69
N GLN A 40 -11.27 -10.18 9.76
CA GLN A 40 -10.72 -11.27 10.55
C GLN A 40 -9.29 -11.62 10.12
N LYS A 41 -9.04 -11.82 8.81
CA LYS A 41 -7.70 -12.08 8.26
C LYS A 41 -6.68 -10.98 8.56
N TYR A 42 -7.15 -9.75 8.78
CA TYR A 42 -6.32 -8.61 9.13
C TYR A 42 -6.03 -8.48 10.63
N MET A 43 -6.97 -8.90 11.47
CA MET A 43 -6.91 -8.72 12.93
C MET A 43 -6.33 -9.94 13.65
N ASP A 44 -6.65 -11.16 13.21
CA ASP A 44 -6.18 -12.40 13.84
C ASP A 44 -4.65 -12.49 13.68
N GLY A 45 -3.91 -12.54 14.79
CA GLY A 45 -2.44 -12.57 14.80
C GLY A 45 -1.76 -11.21 14.61
N ARG A 46 -2.52 -10.10 14.57
CA ARG A 46 -1.98 -8.75 14.32
C ARG A 46 -1.01 -8.27 15.40
N ASP A 47 -1.29 -8.56 16.66
CA ASP A 47 -0.47 -8.11 17.79
C ASP A 47 0.92 -8.79 17.80
N ASP A 48 0.99 -10.01 17.24
CA ASP A 48 2.22 -10.80 17.09
C ASP A 48 2.83 -10.68 15.68
N ASP A 49 2.26 -9.84 14.81
CA ASP A 49 2.62 -9.68 13.39
C ASP A 49 2.62 -10.99 12.57
N THR A 50 1.70 -11.89 12.89
CA THR A 50 1.47 -13.20 12.22
C THR A 50 0.15 -13.24 11.43
N ASN A 51 -0.53 -12.09 11.31
CA ASN A 51 -1.80 -12.00 10.59
C ASN A 51 -1.65 -12.30 9.10
N GLU A 52 -2.60 -13.06 8.55
CA GLU A 52 -2.61 -13.50 7.15
C GLU A 52 -2.63 -12.31 6.17
N LEU A 53 -3.44 -11.29 6.43
CA LEU A 53 -3.52 -10.08 5.62
C LEU A 53 -2.91 -8.90 6.38
N PHE A 54 -1.80 -8.33 5.89
CA PHE A 54 -1.06 -7.33 6.65
C PHE A 54 -0.78 -6.06 5.86
N ILE A 55 -0.59 -4.96 6.61
CA ILE A 55 -0.15 -3.69 6.03
C ILE A 55 1.36 -3.60 6.20
N PRO A 56 2.12 -3.42 5.12
CA PRO A 56 3.56 -3.34 5.22
C PRO A 56 3.99 -2.13 6.03
N ASP A 57 5.13 -2.26 6.70
CA ASP A 57 5.68 -1.26 7.61
C ASP A 57 5.80 0.15 7.02
N TYR A 58 6.11 0.25 5.72
CA TYR A 58 6.25 1.54 5.04
C TYR A 58 4.91 2.27 4.87
N GLN A 59 3.76 1.60 5.02
CA GLN A 59 2.43 2.20 5.01
C GLN A 59 1.78 2.27 6.41
N ARG A 60 2.51 1.91 7.49
CA ARG A 60 1.95 1.86 8.86
C ARG A 60 1.51 3.23 9.40
N GLU A 61 2.24 4.29 9.05
CA GLU A 61 2.04 5.62 9.63
C GLU A 61 1.07 6.53 8.85
N ILE A 62 0.67 6.14 7.64
CA ILE A 62 -0.28 6.91 6.83
C ILE A 62 -1.69 6.52 7.24
N ALA A 63 -2.51 7.46 7.71
CA ALA A 63 -3.90 7.22 8.07
C ALA A 63 -4.83 8.29 7.49
N TRP A 64 -6.02 7.88 7.00
CA TRP A 64 -7.11 8.82 6.72
C TRP A 64 -7.58 9.48 8.02
N ASP A 65 -7.92 10.77 7.93
CA ASP A 65 -8.65 11.45 8.99
C ASP A 65 -10.06 10.83 9.20
N GLU A 66 -10.64 11.04 10.38
CA GLU A 66 -11.96 10.50 10.73
C GLU A 66 -13.08 10.91 9.75
N GLU A 67 -12.94 12.07 9.09
CA GLU A 67 -13.91 12.54 8.10
C GLU A 67 -13.91 11.65 6.86
N ARG A 68 -12.73 11.40 6.28
CA ARG A 68 -12.56 10.50 5.14
C ARG A 68 -12.96 9.07 5.50
N GLN A 69 -12.59 8.61 6.69
CA GLN A 69 -13.01 7.31 7.20
C GLN A 69 -14.55 7.22 7.27
N SER A 70 -15.22 8.24 7.82
CA SER A 70 -16.68 8.28 7.92
C SER A 70 -17.38 8.29 6.56
N LYS A 71 -16.88 9.06 5.59
CA LYS A 71 -17.38 9.08 4.20
C LYS A 71 -17.21 7.73 3.49
N PHE A 72 -16.13 7.01 3.79
CA PHE A 72 -15.96 5.66 3.29
C PHE A 72 -16.98 4.69 3.89
N ILE A 73 -17.21 4.71 5.21
CA ILE A 73 -18.26 3.89 5.84
C ILE A 73 -19.65 4.25 5.29
N GLU A 74 -19.93 5.53 5.03
CA GLU A 74 -21.16 5.97 4.35
C GLU A 74 -21.34 5.29 2.99
N SER A 75 -20.27 5.25 2.20
CA SER A 75 -20.25 4.61 0.88
C SER A 75 -20.57 3.12 0.96
N VAL A 76 -19.99 2.41 1.94
CA VAL A 76 -20.26 0.99 2.19
C VAL A 76 -21.72 0.77 2.63
N LEU A 77 -22.24 1.62 3.51
CA LEU A 77 -23.63 1.54 3.99
C LEU A 77 -24.66 1.81 2.89
N LEU A 78 -24.34 2.69 1.94
CA LEU A 78 -25.15 3.00 0.77
C LEU A 78 -25.03 1.97 -0.36
N GLY A 79 -24.06 1.05 -0.28
CA GLY A 79 -23.79 0.06 -1.33
C GLY A 79 -23.19 0.68 -2.58
N LEU A 80 -22.42 1.77 -2.44
CA LEU A 80 -21.69 2.35 -3.56
C LEU A 80 -20.54 1.42 -4.00
N PRO A 81 -20.17 1.41 -5.29
CA PRO A 81 -19.02 0.67 -5.76
C PRO A 81 -17.75 1.09 -5.01
N ILE A 82 -17.10 0.11 -4.37
CA ILE A 82 -15.82 0.31 -3.71
C ILE A 82 -14.71 -0.18 -4.67
N PRO A 83 -13.62 0.59 -4.85
CA PRO A 83 -12.48 0.12 -5.65
C PRO A 83 -11.93 -1.21 -5.13
N TYR A 84 -11.13 -1.90 -5.93
CA TYR A 84 -10.51 -3.15 -5.50
C TYR A 84 -9.44 -2.92 -4.43
N ILE A 85 -9.28 -3.89 -3.55
CA ILE A 85 -8.11 -4.00 -2.67
C ILE A 85 -7.04 -4.75 -3.48
N PHE A 86 -5.82 -4.25 -3.52
CA PHE A 86 -4.73 -4.95 -4.18
C PHE A 86 -3.83 -5.58 -3.13
N VAL A 87 -3.54 -6.86 -3.31
CA VAL A 87 -2.63 -7.60 -2.43
C VAL A 87 -1.59 -8.36 -3.25
N ALA A 88 -0.43 -8.58 -2.67
CA ALA A 88 0.55 -9.53 -3.16
C ALA A 88 0.64 -10.72 -2.23
N ASP A 89 0.64 -11.91 -2.82
CA ASP A 89 1.07 -13.12 -2.13
C ASP A 89 2.59 -13.04 -1.92
N VAL A 90 3.01 -12.94 -0.66
CA VAL A 90 4.41 -12.87 -0.29
C VAL A 90 4.81 -14.13 0.46
N ARG A 91 5.87 -14.78 -0.02
CA ARG A 91 6.55 -15.84 0.71
C ARG A 91 7.58 -15.21 1.64
N ASP A 92 7.49 -15.52 2.91
CA ASP A 92 8.61 -15.32 3.81
C ASP A 92 9.52 -16.56 3.74
N GLU A 93 10.71 -16.40 3.15
CA GLU A 93 11.68 -17.50 3.01
C GLU A 93 12.21 -18.00 4.37
N GLU A 94 12.13 -17.17 5.42
CA GLU A 94 12.62 -17.53 6.77
C GLU A 94 11.57 -18.25 7.61
N ASN A 95 10.28 -17.96 7.40
CA ASN A 95 9.19 -18.46 8.25
C ASN A 95 8.21 -19.42 7.56
N ASP A 96 8.34 -19.67 6.25
CA ASP A 96 7.41 -20.50 5.45
C ASP A 96 5.93 -20.04 5.57
N GLU A 97 5.72 -18.76 5.87
CA GLU A 97 4.39 -18.17 6.01
C GLU A 97 3.96 -17.53 4.68
N ALA A 98 2.90 -18.08 4.08
CA ALA A 98 2.21 -17.48 2.94
C ALA A 98 1.24 -16.39 3.44
N ARG A 99 1.68 -15.14 3.41
CA ARG A 99 0.91 -13.97 3.86
C ARG A 99 0.56 -13.06 2.68
N LEU A 100 -0.51 -12.29 2.82
CA LEU A 100 -0.97 -11.31 1.85
C LEU A 100 -0.55 -9.91 2.28
N GLU A 101 0.38 -9.32 1.55
CA GLU A 101 0.75 -7.91 1.71
C GLU A 101 -0.28 -7.01 1.02
N ILE A 102 -0.87 -6.06 1.74
CA ILE A 102 -1.75 -5.05 1.13
C ILE A 102 -0.89 -4.02 0.38
N ILE A 103 -1.03 -3.99 -0.95
CA ILE A 103 -0.41 -2.99 -1.83
C ILE A 103 -1.23 -1.69 -1.83
N ASP A 104 -2.55 -1.83 -1.96
CA ASP A 104 -3.50 -0.71 -1.96
C ASP A 104 -4.79 -1.06 -1.24
N GLY A 105 -5.41 -0.03 -0.65
CA GLY A 105 -6.62 -0.17 0.15
C GLY A 105 -6.37 -0.28 1.66
N THR A 106 -5.14 -0.03 2.12
CA THR A 106 -4.78 -0.01 3.55
C THR A 106 -5.71 0.85 4.38
N GLN A 107 -6.05 2.04 3.89
CA GLN A 107 -6.98 2.95 4.58
C GLN A 107 -8.40 2.38 4.68
N ARG A 108 -8.85 1.66 3.65
CA ARG A 108 -10.17 1.02 3.64
C ARG A 108 -10.20 -0.12 4.64
N ILE A 109 -9.18 -0.98 4.67
CA ILE A 109 -9.06 -2.07 5.65
C ILE A 109 -9.00 -1.53 7.09
N ARG A 110 -8.16 -0.52 7.36
CA ARG A 110 -8.09 0.15 8.68
C ARG A 110 -9.43 0.72 9.11
N THR A 111 -10.08 1.46 8.21
CA THR A 111 -11.38 2.09 8.49
C THR A 111 -12.44 1.05 8.85
N LEU A 112 -12.51 -0.06 8.11
CA LEU A 112 -13.43 -1.16 8.41
C LEU A 112 -13.11 -1.81 9.75
N ALA A 113 -11.84 -2.08 10.03
CA ALA A 113 -11.40 -2.66 11.30
C ALA A 113 -11.79 -1.77 12.48
N SER A 114 -11.42 -0.49 12.44
CA SER A 114 -11.77 0.47 13.50
C SER A 114 -13.26 0.66 13.64
N PHE A 115 -14.03 0.67 12.55
CA PHE A 115 -15.49 0.74 12.65
C PHE A 115 -16.09 -0.50 13.31
N LEU A 116 -15.71 -1.71 12.87
CA LEU A 116 -16.23 -2.97 13.45
C LEU A 116 -15.87 -3.15 14.94
N ASN A 117 -14.72 -2.61 15.37
CA ASN A 117 -14.27 -2.62 16.76
C ASN A 117 -14.84 -1.47 17.60
N ASN A 118 -15.71 -0.61 17.04
CA ASN A 118 -16.28 0.58 17.70
C ASN A 118 -15.26 1.67 18.06
N GLU A 119 -14.11 1.68 17.39
CA GLU A 119 -13.06 2.69 17.54
C GLU A 119 -13.30 3.92 16.66
N LEU A 120 -14.12 3.79 15.61
CA LEU A 120 -14.53 4.89 14.75
C LEU A 120 -15.95 5.37 15.08
N THR A 121 -16.08 6.65 15.41
CA THR A 121 -17.37 7.34 15.53
C THR A 121 -17.66 8.13 14.26
N LEU A 122 -18.81 7.87 13.62
CA LEU A 122 -19.14 8.50 12.35
C LEU A 122 -19.37 10.00 12.49
N SER A 123 -18.72 10.78 11.62
CA SER A 123 -18.84 12.24 11.59
C SER A 123 -18.90 12.78 10.16
N LYS A 124 -19.36 14.03 10.02
CA LYS A 124 -19.33 14.80 8.75
C LYS A 124 -19.81 14.01 7.50
N LEU A 125 -20.94 13.33 7.65
CA LEU A 125 -21.61 12.55 6.62
C LEU A 125 -22.44 13.44 5.68
N ASP A 126 -22.46 13.14 4.39
CA ASP A 126 -23.17 13.97 3.40
C ASP A 126 -24.60 13.50 3.14
N LYS A 127 -24.85 12.18 3.11
CA LYS A 127 -26.13 11.56 2.74
C LYS A 127 -26.88 10.97 3.94
N LEU A 128 -26.16 10.40 4.90
CA LEU A 128 -26.67 9.69 6.07
C LEU A 128 -26.45 10.49 7.36
N GLN A 129 -26.76 11.79 7.34
CA GLN A 129 -26.50 12.73 8.43
C GLN A 129 -27.01 12.30 9.81
N ARG A 130 -28.07 11.48 9.87
CA ARG A 130 -28.63 10.93 11.11
C ARG A 130 -27.73 9.91 11.81
N LEU A 131 -26.70 9.40 11.13
CA LEU A 131 -25.72 8.47 11.70
C LEU A 131 -24.54 9.18 12.34
N LYS A 132 -24.53 10.53 12.37
CA LYS A 132 -23.49 11.27 13.09
C LYS A 132 -23.48 10.87 14.57
N GLY A 133 -22.31 10.51 15.08
CA GLY A 133 -22.12 10.02 16.44
C GLY A 133 -22.30 8.51 16.61
N PHE A 134 -22.66 7.78 15.56
CA PHE A 134 -22.83 6.33 15.65
C PHE A 134 -21.48 5.62 15.57
N THR A 135 -21.32 4.60 16.39
CA THR A 135 -20.36 3.50 16.25
C THR A 135 -21.06 2.29 15.62
N PHE A 136 -20.34 1.20 15.36
CA PHE A 136 -20.93 0.00 14.77
C PHE A 136 -21.97 -0.68 15.68
N ALA A 137 -21.76 -0.66 16.99
CA ALA A 137 -22.64 -1.24 18.00
C ALA A 137 -24.01 -0.55 18.07
N ASP A 138 -24.08 0.73 17.71
CA ASP A 138 -25.33 1.52 17.75
C ASP A 138 -26.34 1.10 16.67
N PHE A 139 -25.90 0.36 15.65
CA PHE A 139 -26.78 -0.12 14.60
C PHE A 139 -27.63 -1.31 15.07
N PRO A 140 -28.89 -1.44 14.61
CA PRO A 140 -29.67 -2.65 14.85
C PRO A 140 -28.94 -3.91 14.35
N LEU A 141 -29.10 -5.02 15.05
CA LEU A 141 -28.41 -6.28 14.73
C LEU A 141 -28.58 -6.71 13.25
N ALA A 142 -29.76 -6.46 12.67
CA ALA A 142 -30.00 -6.74 11.26
C ALA A 142 -29.11 -5.91 10.32
N ARG A 143 -28.80 -4.66 10.66
CA ARG A 143 -27.89 -3.79 9.91
C ARG A 143 -26.44 -4.21 10.10
N GLN A 144 -26.02 -4.53 11.33
CA GLN A 144 -24.68 -5.07 11.61
C GLN A 144 -24.41 -6.33 10.78
N ARG A 145 -25.36 -7.27 10.75
CA ARG A 145 -25.28 -8.50 9.92
C ARG A 145 -25.27 -8.23 8.42
N ARG A 146 -25.91 -7.16 7.95
CA ARG A 146 -25.87 -6.77 6.53
C ARG A 146 -24.50 -6.18 6.19
N PHE A 147 -23.98 -5.29 7.03
CA PHE A 147 -22.68 -4.67 6.84
C PHE A 147 -21.55 -5.72 6.80
N LYS A 148 -21.52 -6.65 7.77
CA LYS A 148 -20.55 -7.75 7.82
C LYS A 148 -20.55 -8.66 6.58
N ARG A 149 -21.72 -8.84 5.97
CA ARG A 149 -21.92 -9.67 4.75
C ARG A 149 -21.67 -8.91 3.46
N THR A 150 -21.58 -7.59 3.48
CA THR A 150 -21.15 -6.82 2.30
C THR A 150 -19.78 -7.34 1.88
N THR A 151 -19.61 -7.61 0.60
CA THR A 151 -18.37 -8.15 0.05
C THR A 151 -17.49 -7.04 -0.52
N LEU A 152 -16.19 -7.25 -0.44
CA LEU A 152 -15.18 -6.43 -1.11
C LEU A 152 -14.38 -7.31 -2.05
N ARG A 153 -14.05 -6.74 -3.20
CA ARG A 153 -13.26 -7.40 -4.23
C ARG A 153 -11.79 -7.07 -4.06
N MET A 154 -10.98 -8.08 -4.27
CA MET A 154 -9.54 -8.07 -4.10
C MET A 154 -8.90 -8.61 -5.37
N ILE A 155 -7.85 -7.93 -5.83
CA ILE A 155 -6.93 -8.46 -6.84
C ILE A 155 -5.70 -8.96 -6.09
N GLN A 156 -5.46 -10.26 -6.15
CA GLN A 156 -4.28 -10.90 -5.58
C GLN A 156 -3.27 -11.17 -6.68
N LEU A 157 -2.12 -10.51 -6.61
CA LEU A 157 -0.95 -10.91 -7.39
C LEU A 157 -0.41 -12.20 -6.79
N THR A 158 -0.29 -13.23 -7.62
CA THR A 158 0.21 -14.53 -7.18
C THR A 158 1.71 -14.46 -6.91
N GLU A 159 2.23 -15.46 -6.21
CA GLU A 159 3.67 -15.64 -6.02
C GLU A 159 4.44 -15.79 -7.35
N ASN A 160 3.77 -16.30 -8.39
CA ASN A 160 4.37 -16.50 -9.72
C ASN A 160 4.44 -15.21 -10.55
N ALA A 161 3.88 -14.10 -10.05
CA ALA A 161 3.97 -12.82 -10.72
C ALA A 161 5.43 -12.34 -10.76
N ASP A 162 5.90 -11.98 -11.96
CA ASP A 162 7.22 -11.42 -12.20
C ASP A 162 7.49 -10.22 -11.29
N GLU A 163 8.68 -10.13 -10.70
CA GLU A 163 9.03 -9.08 -9.73
C GLU A 163 8.95 -7.68 -10.36
N GLU A 164 9.34 -7.56 -11.63
CA GLU A 164 9.21 -6.33 -12.41
C GLU A 164 7.73 -5.94 -12.61
N VAL A 165 6.85 -6.91 -12.84
CA VAL A 165 5.41 -6.67 -12.99
C VAL A 165 4.78 -6.24 -11.66
N ARG A 166 5.17 -6.89 -10.55
CA ARG A 166 4.73 -6.52 -9.20
C ARG A 166 5.14 -5.08 -8.88
N ARG A 167 6.38 -4.70 -9.21
CA ARG A 167 6.89 -3.33 -9.09
C ARG A 167 6.07 -2.34 -9.91
N ASP A 168 5.90 -2.61 -11.19
CA ASP A 168 5.22 -1.69 -12.11
C ASP A 168 3.77 -1.46 -11.67
N LEU A 169 3.09 -2.51 -11.20
CA LEU A 169 1.74 -2.39 -10.64
C LEU A 169 1.74 -1.58 -9.35
N PHE A 170 2.68 -1.84 -8.44
CA PHE A 170 2.83 -1.08 -7.21
C PHE A 170 3.03 0.42 -7.48
N GLU A 171 3.92 0.78 -8.40
CA GLU A 171 4.18 2.18 -8.77
C GLU A 171 2.95 2.83 -9.42
N ARG A 172 2.26 2.12 -10.32
CA ARG A 172 1.07 2.64 -11.03
C ARG A 172 -0.15 2.81 -10.13
N ILE A 173 -0.31 1.94 -9.13
CA ILE A 173 -1.41 2.03 -8.17
C ILE A 173 -1.13 3.18 -7.18
N ASN A 174 0.11 3.33 -6.72
CA ASN A 174 0.48 4.35 -5.73
C ASN A 174 0.69 5.74 -6.32
N THR A 175 0.92 5.88 -7.63
CA THR A 175 0.98 7.20 -8.29
C THR A 175 -0.37 7.94 -8.31
N GLY A 176 -1.49 7.25 -8.10
CA GLY A 176 -2.81 7.87 -7.92
C GLY A 176 -3.19 8.14 -6.46
N SER A 177 -2.43 7.59 -5.49
CA SER A 177 -2.61 7.81 -4.06
C SER A 177 -1.40 8.61 -3.51
N VAL A 178 -1.21 8.68 -2.19
CA VAL A 178 -0.10 9.48 -1.61
C VAL A 178 1.22 9.02 -2.22
N GLU A 179 1.95 9.94 -2.87
CA GLU A 179 3.20 9.62 -3.56
C GLU A 179 4.22 9.07 -2.55
N LEU A 180 4.57 7.80 -2.70
CA LEU A 180 5.60 7.16 -1.90
C LEU A 180 6.97 7.73 -2.28
N ASN A 181 7.83 7.92 -1.29
CA ASN A 181 9.20 8.32 -1.54
C ASN A 181 10.04 7.16 -2.11
N GLU A 182 11.24 7.47 -2.58
CA GLU A 182 12.12 6.50 -3.25
C GLU A 182 12.52 5.32 -2.36
N MET A 183 12.66 5.51 -1.05
CA MET A 183 12.94 4.40 -0.13
C MET A 183 11.73 3.53 0.13
N GLU A 184 10.54 4.14 0.26
CA GLU A 184 9.28 3.41 0.39
C GLU A 184 9.01 2.56 -0.87
N LYS A 185 9.25 3.11 -2.06
CA LYS A 185 9.23 2.35 -3.32
C LYS A 185 10.21 1.18 -3.27
N ARG A 186 11.49 1.43 -2.98
CA ARG A 186 12.53 0.37 -2.92
C ARG A 186 12.14 -0.75 -1.98
N ARG A 187 11.55 -0.44 -0.82
CA ARG A 187 11.14 -1.46 0.14
C ARG A 187 9.88 -2.25 -0.27
N GLY A 188 8.92 -1.62 -0.94
CA GLY A 188 7.74 -2.31 -1.48
C GLY A 188 8.07 -3.23 -2.67
N ILE A 189 9.23 -3.02 -3.29
CA ILE A 189 9.67 -3.72 -4.50
C ILE A 189 10.70 -4.79 -4.18
N LEU A 190 11.76 -4.41 -3.48
CA LEU A 190 12.93 -5.24 -3.22
C LEU A 190 12.88 -5.77 -1.79
N ARG A 191 13.28 -7.02 -1.61
CA ARG A 191 13.51 -7.63 -0.29
C ARG A 191 14.90 -8.26 -0.25
N GLY A 192 15.47 -8.36 0.94
CA GLY A 192 16.68 -9.14 1.18
C GLY A 192 17.68 -8.51 2.17
N PRO A 193 18.77 -9.24 2.48
CA PRO A 193 19.63 -8.98 3.64
C PRO A 193 20.24 -7.58 3.69
N PHE A 194 20.46 -6.97 2.52
CA PHE A 194 21.00 -5.61 2.45
C PHE A 194 20.00 -4.54 2.87
N LEU A 195 18.71 -4.70 2.55
CA LEU A 195 17.68 -3.78 3.01
C LEU A 195 17.40 -3.94 4.51
N ASP A 196 17.49 -5.17 5.03
CA ASP A 196 17.37 -5.43 6.46
C ASP A 196 18.52 -4.77 7.24
N LEU A 197 19.75 -4.85 6.71
CA LEU A 197 20.90 -4.13 7.25
C LEU A 197 20.71 -2.61 7.23
N ILE A 198 20.16 -2.05 6.14
CA ILE A 198 19.85 -0.62 6.06
C ILE A 198 18.84 -0.23 7.15
N GLU A 199 17.78 -1.03 7.34
CA GLU A 199 16.76 -0.79 8.36
C GLU A 199 17.36 -0.86 9.77
N GLU A 200 18.21 -1.85 10.05
CA GLU A 200 18.91 -1.99 11.33
C GLU A 200 19.78 -0.76 11.64
N LEU A 201 20.65 -0.39 10.71
CA LEU A 201 21.56 0.74 10.87
C LEU A 201 20.82 2.07 11.00
N SER A 202 19.68 2.22 10.32
CA SER A 202 18.84 3.42 10.40
C SER A 202 18.21 3.64 11.78
N LYS A 203 18.11 2.58 12.60
CA LYS A 203 17.58 2.63 13.98
C LYS A 203 18.65 3.00 15.01
N ASN A 204 19.91 3.12 14.62
CA ASN A 204 20.99 3.47 15.54
C ASN A 204 20.78 4.87 16.15
N GLN A 205 20.67 4.94 17.48
CA GLN A 205 20.35 6.20 18.17
C GLN A 205 21.45 7.27 18.02
N LYS A 206 22.73 6.87 17.98
CA LYS A 206 23.83 7.82 17.77
C LYS A 206 23.73 8.46 16.40
N PHE A 207 23.46 7.66 15.37
CA PHE A 207 23.23 8.15 14.00
C PHE A 207 22.04 9.12 13.95
N ARG A 208 20.88 8.74 14.51
CA ARG A 208 19.70 9.61 14.53
C ARG A 208 19.94 10.94 15.26
N ASN A 209 20.65 10.90 16.38
CA ASN A 209 21.01 12.10 17.14
C ASN A 209 21.97 13.01 16.37
N LEU A 210 22.96 12.43 15.67
CA LEU A 210 23.92 13.20 14.87
C LEU A 210 23.26 13.90 13.68
N CYS A 211 22.37 13.21 12.98
CA CYS A 211 21.67 13.77 11.83
C CYS A 211 20.47 14.65 12.21
N SER A 212 20.03 14.63 13.47
CA SER A 212 18.92 15.45 13.99
C SER A 212 17.62 15.32 13.17
N PHE A 213 17.25 14.09 12.82
CA PHE A 213 16.01 13.85 12.07
C PHE A 213 14.77 14.25 12.88
N SER A 214 13.85 14.97 12.24
CA SER A 214 12.52 15.21 12.80
C SER A 214 11.67 13.93 12.79
N GLU A 215 10.60 13.87 13.59
CA GLU A 215 9.66 12.73 13.53
C GLU A 215 9.05 12.55 12.13
N ALA A 216 8.81 13.66 11.41
CA ALA A 216 8.34 13.61 10.03
C ALA A 216 9.38 12.98 9.09
N ALA A 217 10.67 13.32 9.25
CA ALA A 217 11.75 12.75 8.45
C ALA A 217 11.95 11.25 8.74
N ILE A 218 11.83 10.84 10.01
CA ILE A 218 11.87 9.42 10.40
C ILE A 218 10.71 8.66 9.76
N ARG A 219 9.49 9.22 9.82
CA ARG A 219 8.30 8.64 9.17
C ARG A 219 8.50 8.46 7.67
N SER A 220 9.07 9.47 7.01
CA SER A 220 9.40 9.45 5.59
C SER A 220 10.65 8.63 5.25
N ARG A 221 11.19 7.82 6.17
CA ARG A 221 12.32 6.90 5.90
C ARG A 221 13.62 7.60 5.46
N ASP A 222 13.80 8.88 5.79
CA ASP A 222 15.05 9.61 5.52
C ASP A 222 16.29 8.94 6.15
N PRO A 223 16.23 8.39 7.39
CA PRO A 223 17.37 7.69 7.97
C PRO A 223 17.86 6.52 7.11
N GLN A 224 16.94 5.76 6.51
CA GLN A 224 17.26 4.63 5.63
C GLN A 224 17.88 5.11 4.32
N GLU A 225 17.38 6.20 3.73
CA GLU A 225 17.97 6.81 2.53
C GLU A 225 19.39 7.29 2.80
N PHE A 226 19.66 7.86 3.98
CA PHE A 226 21.01 8.30 4.36
C PHE A 226 21.99 7.14 4.53
N VAL A 227 21.56 6.04 5.14
CA VAL A 227 22.37 4.82 5.25
C VAL A 227 22.64 4.21 3.87
N LEU A 228 21.62 4.16 3.00
CA LEU A 228 21.77 3.69 1.63
C LEU A 228 22.79 4.56 0.87
N ARG A 229 22.68 5.89 0.98
CA ARG A 229 23.64 6.83 0.37
C ARG A 229 25.04 6.64 0.91
N PHE A 230 25.20 6.40 2.22
CA PHE A 230 26.50 6.09 2.81
C PHE A 230 27.16 4.90 2.12
N PHE A 231 26.44 3.79 1.93
CA PHE A 231 26.98 2.63 1.21
C PHE A 231 27.22 2.91 -0.28
N ALA A 232 26.35 3.69 -0.92
CA ALA A 232 26.54 4.08 -2.31
C ALA A 232 27.83 4.89 -2.50
N PHE A 233 28.12 5.82 -1.58
CA PHE A 233 29.38 6.55 -1.57
C PHE A 233 30.56 5.65 -1.18
N LEU A 234 30.46 4.87 -0.10
CA LEU A 234 31.54 3.98 0.33
C LEU A 234 32.00 3.03 -0.77
N ASN A 235 31.06 2.46 -1.53
CA ASN A 235 31.34 1.41 -2.49
C ASN A 235 31.49 1.90 -3.93
N ASN A 236 30.98 3.10 -4.26
CA ASN A 236 30.93 3.56 -5.65
C ASN A 236 31.01 5.10 -5.81
N TYR A 237 31.70 5.80 -4.89
CA TYR A 237 31.84 7.27 -4.92
C TYR A 237 32.28 7.82 -6.29
N GLU A 238 33.24 7.16 -6.94
CA GLU A 238 33.82 7.64 -8.20
C GLU A 238 32.86 7.57 -9.40
N LYS A 239 31.80 6.77 -9.33
CA LYS A 239 30.81 6.61 -10.42
C LYS A 239 29.39 7.00 -10.01
N PHE A 240 29.23 7.59 -8.82
CA PHE A 240 27.92 7.99 -8.32
C PHE A 240 27.47 9.31 -8.94
N ILE A 241 26.45 9.25 -9.81
CA ILE A 241 25.91 10.42 -10.52
C ILE A 241 24.52 10.76 -9.94
N ARG A 242 24.50 11.52 -8.83
CA ARG A 242 23.30 12.25 -8.38
C ARG A 242 23.76 13.57 -7.74
N GLU A 243 23.20 14.70 -8.18
CA GLU A 243 23.53 16.02 -7.64
C GLU A 243 23.19 16.07 -6.14
N VAL A 244 24.23 16.30 -5.33
CA VAL A 244 24.08 16.59 -3.90
C VAL A 244 23.83 18.09 -3.79
N ASN A 245 22.57 18.51 -3.78
CA ASN A 245 22.25 19.84 -3.30
C ASN A 245 22.44 19.84 -1.78
N LEU A 246 23.57 20.41 -1.34
CA LEU A 246 23.86 20.76 0.04
C LEU A 246 22.93 21.87 0.52
#